data_AF-A0A496R1H0-F1
#
_entry.id   AF-A0A496R1H0-F1
#
_cell.length_a   1.000
_cell.length_b   1.000
_cell.length_c   1.000
_cell.angle_alpha   90.00
_cell.angle_beta   90.00
_cell.angle_gamma   90.00
#
_symmetry.space_group_name_H-M   'P 1'
#
loop_
_entity.id
_entity.type
_entity.pdbx_description
1 polymer ?
#
loop_
_entity_poly.entity_id
_entity_poly.type
_entity_poly.pdbx_seq_one_letter_code
_entity_poly.pdbx_strand_id
1 'polypeptide(L)'
;GGTDCPLCGEHLPRGTRVHSVLFPGKEFDLMRIYGCRHCWEGHASADLSGSLNSRQCPSCGETIPEGGYVMAQVYSKPYRKTHVHVYGCTVCKPGRG
;
A
#
# COMPACT_ATOMS: atom_id res chain seq x y z
N GLY A 1 -10.60 13.48 -9.40
CA GLY A 1 -9.93 13.07 -8.15
C GLY A 1 -9.21 11.78 -8.39
N GLY A 2 -7.93 11.87 -8.74
CA GLY A 2 -7.02 10.74 -8.58
C GLY A 2 -6.70 10.53 -7.10
N THR A 3 -6.00 9.45 -6.78
CA THR A 3 -5.51 9.19 -5.42
C THR A 3 -4.01 9.05 -5.53
N ASP A 4 -3.27 9.75 -4.68
CA ASP A 4 -1.81 9.63 -4.68
C ASP A 4 -1.40 8.31 -4.06
N CYS A 5 -0.31 7.71 -4.57
CA CYS A 5 0.21 6.49 -4.01
C CYS A 5 0.69 6.77 -2.57
N PRO A 6 0.19 6.04 -1.56
CA PRO A 6 0.57 6.26 -0.17
C PRO A 6 2.03 5.90 0.14
N LEU A 7 2.74 5.26 -0.80
CA LEU A 7 4.14 4.85 -0.62
C LEU A 7 5.11 5.76 -1.35
N CYS A 8 4.80 6.13 -2.60
CA CYS A 8 5.74 6.87 -3.44
C CYS A 8 5.26 8.29 -3.79
N GLY A 9 4.05 8.67 -3.39
CA GLY A 9 3.46 9.98 -3.68
C GLY A 9 3.00 10.18 -5.12
N GLU A 10 3.23 9.22 -6.02
CA GLU A 10 2.88 9.35 -7.44
C GLU A 10 1.36 9.45 -7.64
N HIS A 11 0.92 10.34 -8.54
CA HIS A 11 -0.50 10.56 -8.77
C HIS A 11 -1.11 9.40 -9.55
N LEU A 12 -2.08 8.68 -8.97
CA LEU A 12 -2.75 7.57 -9.66
C LEU A 12 -3.98 8.09 -10.42
N PRO A 13 -4.02 7.97 -11.76
CA PRO A 13 -5.18 8.38 -12.54
C PRO A 13 -6.40 7.54 -12.18
N ARG A 14 -7.60 8.09 -12.40
CA ARG A 14 -8.88 7.46 -12.02
C ARG A 14 -8.96 6.04 -12.59
N GLY A 15 -9.26 5.07 -11.72
CA GLY A 15 -9.32 3.65 -12.07
C GLY A 15 -8.03 2.87 -11.76
N THR A 16 -6.92 3.57 -11.52
CA THR A 16 -5.66 2.97 -11.10
C THR A 16 -5.62 2.88 -9.58
N ARG A 17 -5.14 1.75 -9.06
CA ARG A 17 -5.02 1.49 -7.62
C ARG A 17 -3.64 0.95 -7.32
N VAL A 18 -3.31 0.91 -6.04
CA VAL A 18 -2.16 0.15 -5.55
C VAL A 18 -2.48 -1.34 -5.58
N HIS A 19 -1.45 -2.15 -5.75
CA HIS A 19 -1.55 -3.57 -5.48
C HIS A 19 -1.60 -3.79 -3.98
N SER A 20 -2.69 -4.40 -3.55
CA SER A 20 -2.90 -4.80 -2.17
C SER A 20 -3.55 -6.17 -2.08
N VAL A 21 -3.22 -6.88 -1.01
CA VAL A 21 -3.81 -8.18 -0.68
C VAL A 21 -4.58 -8.02 0.62
N LEU A 22 -5.87 -8.32 0.59
CA LEU A 22 -6.75 -8.30 1.75
C LEU A 22 -6.78 -9.69 2.38
N PHE A 23 -6.57 -9.73 3.69
CA PHE A 23 -6.65 -10.90 4.55
C PHE A 23 -7.83 -10.69 5.49
N PRO A 24 -8.99 -11.31 5.20
CA PRO A 24 -10.17 -11.15 6.03
C PRO A 24 -9.90 -11.73 7.43
N GLY A 25 -10.18 -10.94 8.47
CA GLY A 25 -9.94 -11.31 9.86
C GLY A 25 -11.21 -11.42 10.67
N LYS A 26 -11.13 -12.00 11.88
CA LYS A 26 -12.30 -12.14 12.78
C LYS A 26 -12.73 -10.80 13.40
N GLU A 27 -11.77 -9.94 13.77
CA GLU A 27 -12.04 -8.64 14.41
C GLU A 27 -11.86 -7.47 13.45
N PHE A 28 -10.83 -7.53 12.61
CA PHE A 28 -10.52 -6.53 11.59
C PHE A 28 -9.86 -7.22 10.40
N ASP A 29 -10.11 -6.69 9.21
CA ASP A 29 -9.43 -7.18 8.01
C ASP A 29 -8.03 -6.57 7.96
N LEU A 30 -7.05 -7.39 7.61
CA LEU A 30 -5.69 -6.95 7.38
C LEU A 30 -5.46 -6.74 5.89
N MET A 31 -4.69 -5.72 5.53
CA MET A 31 -4.32 -5.44 4.15
C MET A 31 -2.81 -5.27 4.05
N ARG A 32 -2.18 -6.00 3.13
CA ARG A 32 -0.79 -5.77 2.74
C ARG A 32 -0.80 -4.92 1.49
N ILE A 33 -0.12 -3.78 1.49
CA ILE A 33 -0.02 -2.89 0.33
C ILE A 33 1.43 -2.88 -0.14
N TYR A 34 1.65 -3.28 -1.39
CA TYR A 34 2.99 -3.42 -1.95
C TYR A 34 3.44 -2.15 -2.67
N GLY A 35 2.55 -1.54 -3.46
CA GLY A 35 2.83 -0.31 -4.18
C GLY A 35 1.91 -0.11 -5.38
N CYS A 36 2.11 0.97 -6.12
CA CYS A 36 1.41 1.22 -7.38
C CYS A 36 2.18 0.70 -8.58
N ARG A 37 1.59 0.83 -9.77
CA ARG A 37 2.24 0.49 -11.05
C ARG A 37 3.58 1.17 -11.33
N HIS A 38 3.87 2.31 -10.69
CA HIS A 38 5.09 3.09 -10.95
C HIS A 38 6.22 2.80 -9.97
N CYS A 39 5.92 2.27 -8.77
CA CYS A 39 6.92 2.03 -7.73
C CYS A 39 7.07 0.55 -7.35
N TRP A 40 6.22 -0.32 -7.90
CA TRP A 40 6.27 -1.76 -7.66
C TRP A 40 6.12 -2.53 -8.97
N GLU A 41 7.17 -3.27 -9.33
CA GLU A 41 7.26 -4.10 -10.53
C GLU A 41 6.27 -5.28 -10.54
N GLY A 42 5.88 -5.80 -9.38
CA GLY A 42 4.92 -6.90 -9.28
C GLY A 42 3.47 -6.51 -9.63
N HIS A 43 3.22 -5.23 -9.95
CA HIS A 43 1.89 -4.76 -10.28
C HIS A 43 1.44 -5.35 -11.62
N ALA A 44 0.19 -5.82 -11.72
CA ALA A 44 -0.35 -6.42 -12.96
C ALA A 44 -0.30 -5.48 -14.18
N SER A 45 -0.21 -4.18 -13.93
CA SER A 45 -0.05 -3.13 -14.93
C SER A 45 1.21 -2.30 -14.67
N ALA A 46 2.28 -2.93 -14.19
CA ALA A 46 3.53 -2.25 -13.87
C ALA A 46 4.06 -1.48 -15.09
N ASP A 47 4.42 -0.23 -14.84
CA ASP A 47 4.97 0.69 -15.81
C ASP A 47 5.96 1.58 -15.06
N LEU A 48 7.17 1.03 -14.98
CA LEU A 48 8.33 1.67 -14.37
C LEU A 48 8.98 2.69 -15.32
N SER A 49 8.27 3.12 -16.38
CA SER A 49 8.72 4.21 -17.25
C SER A 49 8.67 5.57 -16.56
N GLY A 50 7.95 5.70 -15.44
CA GLY A 50 8.01 6.85 -14.55
C GLY A 50 9.18 6.74 -13.57
N SER A 51 9.64 7.87 -13.03
CA SER A 51 10.64 7.90 -11.95
C SER A 51 10.27 6.87 -10.88
N LEU A 52 11.15 5.89 -10.66
CA LEU A 52 11.06 4.91 -9.59
C LEU A 52 11.15 5.64 -8.24
N ASN A 53 10.05 6.26 -7.84
CA ASN A 53 9.95 6.96 -6.58
C ASN A 53 10.06 5.90 -5.48
N SER A 54 11.09 6.05 -4.64
CA SER A 54 11.36 5.15 -3.53
C SER A 54 10.09 4.98 -2.70
N ARG A 55 9.66 3.72 -2.51
CA ARG A 55 8.51 3.42 -1.66
C ARG A 55 8.88 3.73 -0.22
N GLN A 56 8.26 4.75 0.37
CA GLN A 56 8.46 5.11 1.77
C GLN A 56 7.30 4.63 2.61
N CYS A 57 7.61 4.20 3.83
CA CYS A 57 6.61 3.82 4.81
C CYS A 57 5.97 5.09 5.42
N PRO A 58 4.66 5.31 5.30
CA PRO A 58 4.00 6.47 5.89
C PRO A 58 4.01 6.45 7.43
N SER A 59 4.33 5.30 8.05
CA SER A 59 4.39 5.17 9.50
C SER A 59 5.77 5.47 10.09
N CYS A 60 6.87 5.21 9.38
CA CYS A 60 8.23 5.39 9.90
C CYS A 60 9.17 6.19 8.98
N GLY A 61 8.73 6.56 7.78
CA GLY A 61 9.53 7.29 6.78
C GLY A 61 10.53 6.42 6.01
N GLU A 62 10.83 5.22 6.49
CA GLU A 62 11.87 4.37 5.89
C GLU A 62 11.51 3.85 4.50
N THR A 63 12.55 3.63 3.68
CA THR A 63 12.39 3.03 2.35
C THR A 63 12.07 1.55 2.46
N ILE A 64 10.99 1.14 1.79
CA ILE A 64 10.49 -0.22 1.72
C ILE A 64 11.22 -0.95 0.57
N PRO A 65 11.86 -2.09 0.84
CA PRO A 65 12.61 -2.86 -0.17
C PRO A 65 11.68 -3.48 -1.22
N GLU A 66 12.24 -3.99 -2.33
CA GLU A 66 11.53 -4.54 -3.50
C GLU A 66 10.39 -5.53 -3.14
N GLY A 67 10.67 -6.50 -2.27
CA GLY A 67 9.68 -7.45 -1.73
C GLY A 67 8.93 -6.98 -0.48
N GLY A 68 9.23 -5.79 0.04
CA GLY A 68 8.60 -5.22 1.22
C GLY A 68 7.21 -4.67 0.94
N TYR A 69 6.41 -4.58 1.98
CA TYR A 69 5.05 -4.03 1.94
C TYR A 69 4.73 -3.27 3.23
N VAL A 70 3.71 -2.42 3.16
CA VAL A 70 3.08 -1.85 4.35
C VAL A 70 1.91 -2.70 4.79
N MET A 71 1.69 -2.69 6.09
CA MET A 71 0.61 -3.42 6.75
C MET A 71 -0.43 -2.42 7.21
N ALA A 72 -1.68 -2.67 6.83
CA ALA A 72 -2.80 -1.82 7.15
C ALA A 72 -3.94 -2.64 7.75
N GLN A 73 -4.73 -1.99 8.60
CA GLN A 73 -6.01 -2.50 9.08
C GLN A 73 -7.12 -1.82 8.31
N VAL A 74 -8.10 -2.62 7.89
CA VAL A 74 -9.25 -2.16 7.13
C VAL A 74 -10.47 -2.26 8.03
N TYR A 75 -11.06 -1.10 8.32
CA TYR A 75 -12.31 -0.99 9.05
C TYR A 75 -13.42 -0.74 8.03
N SER A 76 -14.08 -1.83 7.64
CA SER A 76 -15.33 -1.75 6.88
C SER A 76 -16.49 -1.68 7.88
N LYS A 77 -17.39 -0.71 7.71
CA LYS A 77 -18.65 -0.63 8.47
C LYS A 77 -19.79 -0.67 7.46
N PRO A 78 -20.87 -1.45 7.72
CA PRO A 78 -22.04 -1.40 6.86
C PRO A 78 -22.55 0.03 6.80
N TYR A 79 -22.79 0.53 5.58
CA TYR A 79 -23.27 1.89 5.27
C TYR A 79 -22.29 3.05 5.53
N ARG A 80 -21.00 2.81 5.82
CA ARG A 80 -19.97 3.86 5.90
C ARG A 80 -18.80 3.61 4.95
N LYS A 81 -18.00 4.67 4.76
CA LYS A 81 -16.74 4.60 4.00
C LYS A 81 -15.79 3.61 4.67
N THR A 82 -15.13 2.79 3.87
CA THR A 82 -14.04 1.93 4.34
C THR A 82 -12.86 2.80 4.75
N HIS A 83 -12.40 2.64 5.99
CA HIS A 83 -11.22 3.32 6.50
C HIS A 83 -10.04 2.35 6.51
N VAL A 84 -8.92 2.76 5.92
CA VAL A 84 -7.67 1.99 5.92
C VAL A 84 -6.67 2.74 6.77
N HIS A 85 -6.11 2.07 7.77
CA HIS A 85 -5.08 2.64 8.64
C HIS A 85 -3.79 1.84 8.49
N VAL A 86 -2.75 2.48 7.95
CA VAL A 86 -1.41 1.90 7.85
C VAL A 86 -0.73 2.02 9.21
N TYR A 87 -0.30 0.89 9.78
CA TYR A 87 0.30 0.86 11.12
C TYR A 87 1.78 0.47 11.12
N GLY A 88 2.35 0.11 9.96
CA GLY A 88 3.76 -0.24 9.84
C GLY A 88 4.13 -0.84 8.49
N CYS A 89 5.38 -1.25 8.35
CA CYS A 89 5.92 -1.94 7.18
C CYS A 89 6.86 -3.07 7.59
N THR A 90 7.32 -3.83 6.59
CA THR A 90 8.32 -4.90 6.79
C THR A 90 9.64 -4.42 7.37
N VAL A 91 9.95 -3.12 7.32
CA VAL A 91 11.18 -2.52 7.88
C VAL A 91 11.02 -2.14 9.35
N CYS A 92 9.98 -1.39 9.72
CA CYS A 92 9.78 -0.95 11.11
C CYS A 92 9.07 -2.00 11.99
N LYS A 93 8.45 -3.02 11.38
CA LYS A 93 7.83 -4.16 12.07
C LYS A 93 8.35 -5.48 11.45
N PRO A 94 9.67 -5.76 11.56
CA PRO A 94 10.22 -7.02 11.06
C PRO A 94 9.63 -8.17 11.89
N GLY A 95 9.10 -9.20 11.23
CA GLY A 95 8.55 -10.40 11.89
C GLY A 95 7.02 -10.53 11.96
N ARG A 96 6.24 -9.59 11.41
CA ARG A 96 4.78 -9.78 11.19
C ARG A 96 4.44 -10.10 9.73
N GLY A 97 5.29 -10.89 9.08
CA GLY A 97 5.17 -11.30 7.69
C GLY A 97 4.43 -12.62 7.52
#